data_AF-X0ZI80-F1
#
_entry.id   AF-X0ZI80-F1
#
_cell.length_a   1.000
_cell.length_b   1.000
_cell.length_c   1.000
_cell.angle_alpha   90.00
_cell.angle_beta   90.00
_cell.angle_gamma   90.00
#
_symmetry.space_group_name_H-M   'P 1'
#
loop_
_entity.id
_entity.type
_entity.pdbx_description
1 polymer ?
#
loop_
_entity_poly.entity_id
_entity_poly.type
_entity_poly.pdbx_seq_one_letter_code
_entity_poly.pdbx_strand_id
1 'polypeptide(L)'
;YKGSSVVEEVTWVLGYTENDGAYGFYVSSAENHEGTDYRIKITDYDDSSVYGYSDYFSINTGNGDGIGDGLPFDIPSYNVLIIIGIISIFIIIFTKKRLKGLK
;
A
#
# COMPACT_ATOMS: atom_id res chain seq x y z
N TYR A 1 -11.57 -0.74 -13.97
CA TYR A 1 -11.14 -1.72 -14.98
C TYR A 1 -9.73 -2.17 -14.66
N LYS A 2 -9.37 -3.41 -15.01
CA LYS A 2 -7.99 -3.94 -15.06
C LYS A 2 -7.77 -4.50 -16.46
N GLY A 3 -6.87 -3.89 -17.23
CA GLY A 3 -6.80 -4.11 -18.68
C GLY A 3 -8.15 -3.80 -19.35
N SER A 4 -8.74 -4.79 -20.03
CA SER A 4 -10.07 -4.69 -20.67
C SER A 4 -11.23 -5.15 -19.79
N SER A 5 -10.95 -5.74 -18.62
CA SER A 5 -11.98 -6.35 -17.78
C SER A 5 -12.53 -5.36 -16.77
N VAL A 6 -13.86 -5.34 -16.61
CA VAL A 6 -14.50 -4.67 -15.47
C VAL A 6 -14.14 -5.45 -14.22
N VAL A 7 -13.65 -4.74 -13.21
CA VAL A 7 -13.31 -5.34 -11.90
C VAL A 7 -14.39 -4.99 -10.89
N GLU A 8 -14.78 -3.72 -10.87
CA GLU A 8 -15.69 -3.16 -9.89
C GLU A 8 -16.38 -1.93 -10.49
N GLU A 9 -17.62 -1.72 -10.08
CA GLU A 9 -18.32 -0.45 -10.23
C GLU A 9 -18.13 0.36 -8.95
N VAL A 10 -17.53 1.54 -9.06
CA VAL A 10 -17.18 2.36 -7.88
C VAL A 10 -18.39 3.08 -7.27
N THR A 11 -19.49 3.18 -8.02
CA THR A 11 -20.76 3.75 -7.58
C THR A 11 -21.56 2.73 -6.78
N TRP A 12 -21.72 2.96 -5.47
CA TRP A 12 -22.17 1.89 -4.58
C TRP A 12 -23.66 1.55 -4.67
N VAL A 13 -24.55 2.55 -4.57
CA VAL A 13 -26.00 2.30 -4.38
C VAL A 13 -26.86 2.74 -5.56
N LEU A 14 -26.55 3.89 -6.16
CA LEU A 14 -27.41 4.49 -7.20
C LEU A 14 -26.90 4.27 -8.63
N GLY A 15 -25.67 3.77 -8.79
CA GLY A 15 -25.04 3.59 -10.10
C GLY A 15 -24.66 4.90 -10.81
N TYR A 16 -24.73 6.04 -10.10
CA TYR A 16 -24.30 7.34 -10.59
C TYR A 16 -23.86 8.25 -9.44
N THR A 17 -23.27 9.38 -9.81
CA THR A 17 -22.95 10.49 -8.91
C THR A 17 -23.26 11.81 -9.61
N GLU A 18 -23.44 12.88 -8.83
CA GLU A 18 -23.63 14.22 -9.40
C GLU A 18 -22.33 14.70 -10.05
N ASN A 19 -22.44 15.60 -11.03
CA ASN A 19 -21.27 16.19 -11.69
C ASN A 19 -20.74 17.40 -10.88
N ASP A 20 -20.22 17.13 -9.70
CA ASP A 20 -19.66 18.13 -8.76
C ASP A 20 -18.12 18.24 -8.83
N GLY A 21 -17.50 17.45 -9.72
CA GLY A 21 -16.07 17.47 -10.01
C GLY A 21 -15.21 16.55 -9.16
N ALA A 22 -15.77 15.83 -8.18
CA ALA A 22 -14.99 14.91 -7.35
C ALA A 22 -15.81 13.72 -6.84
N TYR A 23 -15.23 12.52 -6.92
CA TYR A 23 -15.85 11.31 -6.37
C TYR A 23 -14.85 10.52 -5.53
N GLY A 24 -15.12 10.42 -4.22
CA GLY A 24 -14.36 9.56 -3.32
C GLY A 24 -14.84 8.11 -3.44
N PHE A 25 -13.92 7.17 -3.62
CA PHE A 25 -14.22 5.74 -3.67
C PHE A 25 -13.21 4.95 -2.84
N TYR A 26 -13.61 3.74 -2.44
CA TYR A 26 -12.74 2.76 -1.81
C TYR A 26 -12.46 1.64 -2.82
N VAL A 27 -11.25 1.08 -2.76
CA VAL A 27 -10.91 -0.12 -3.53
C VAL A 27 -11.40 -1.32 -2.71
N SER A 28 -12.47 -2.01 -3.13
CA SER A 28 -13.10 -3.04 -2.31
C SER A 28 -12.54 -4.46 -2.51
N SER A 29 -11.68 -4.69 -3.51
CA SER A 29 -11.15 -6.03 -3.81
C SER A 29 -10.00 -6.45 -2.88
N ALA A 30 -10.32 -6.88 -1.66
CA ALA A 30 -9.33 -7.23 -0.63
C ALA A 30 -8.41 -8.42 -0.97
N GLU A 31 -8.75 -9.27 -1.94
CA GLU A 31 -8.02 -10.53 -2.14
C GLU A 31 -7.03 -10.54 -3.33
N ASN A 32 -7.02 -9.54 -4.23
CA ASN A 32 -6.07 -9.46 -5.36
C ASN A 32 -6.06 -8.06 -6.03
N HIS A 33 -5.95 -7.00 -5.24
CA HIS A 33 -5.96 -5.62 -5.78
C HIS A 33 -4.63 -5.20 -6.44
N GLU A 34 -3.55 -5.98 -6.31
CA GLU A 34 -2.25 -5.58 -6.86
C GLU A 34 -2.22 -5.65 -8.40
N GLY A 35 -1.66 -4.62 -9.01
CA GLY A 35 -1.47 -4.56 -10.45
C GLY A 35 -1.18 -3.14 -10.93
N THR A 36 -0.65 -3.04 -12.15
CA THR A 36 -0.19 -1.78 -12.76
C THR A 36 -1.09 -1.30 -13.91
N ASP A 37 -2.15 -2.05 -14.22
CA ASP A 37 -2.99 -1.90 -15.40
C ASP A 37 -4.44 -1.52 -15.06
N TYR A 38 -4.62 -0.82 -13.93
CA TYR A 38 -5.94 -0.29 -13.54
C TYR A 38 -6.25 1.01 -14.25
N ARG A 39 -7.52 1.23 -14.56
CA ARG A 39 -8.05 2.52 -15.01
C ARG A 39 -9.51 2.70 -14.62
N ILE A 40 -9.95 3.94 -14.48
CA ILE A 40 -11.34 4.31 -14.21
C ILE A 40 -12.02 4.64 -15.54
N LYS A 41 -13.26 4.17 -15.73
CA LYS A 41 -14.15 4.63 -16.79
C LYS A 41 -15.21 5.51 -16.16
N ILE A 42 -15.44 6.69 -16.73
CA ILE A 42 -16.61 7.52 -16.41
C ILE A 42 -17.49 7.51 -17.64
N THR A 43 -18.76 7.17 -17.48
CA THR A 43 -19.76 7.13 -18.56
C THR A 43 -20.87 8.10 -18.19
N ASP A 44 -21.34 8.87 -19.15
CA ASP A 44 -22.53 9.71 -18.95
C ASP A 44 -23.73 8.80 -18.62
N TYR A 45 -24.56 9.25 -17.67
CA TYR A 45 -25.67 8.45 -17.17
C TYR A 45 -26.80 8.31 -18.19
N ASP A 46 -27.06 9.36 -18.97
CA ASP A 46 -28.15 9.41 -19.95
C ASP A 46 -27.68 8.98 -21.36
N ASP A 47 -26.37 9.12 -21.66
CA ASP A 47 -25.78 8.71 -22.94
C ASP A 47 -24.52 7.83 -22.80
N SER A 48 -24.72 6.51 -22.83
CA SER A 48 -23.63 5.53 -22.75
C SER A 48 -22.56 5.61 -23.86
N SER A 49 -22.81 6.36 -24.94
CA SER A 49 -21.82 6.60 -26.00
C SER A 49 -20.78 7.64 -25.60
N VAL A 50 -21.09 8.47 -24.61
CA VAL A 50 -20.21 9.50 -24.04
C VAL A 50 -19.50 8.91 -22.82
N TYR A 51 -18.21 8.63 -22.97
CA TYR A 51 -17.39 8.14 -21.87
C TYR A 51 -15.93 8.56 -22.01
N GLY A 52 -15.24 8.57 -20.87
CA GLY A 52 -13.80 8.76 -20.78
C GLY A 52 -13.16 7.64 -19.98
N TYR A 53 -11.88 7.41 -20.25
CA TYR A 53 -11.02 6.60 -19.40
C TYR A 53 -9.93 7.49 -18.80
N SER A 54 -9.57 7.23 -17.55
CA SER A 54 -8.32 7.75 -16.98
C SER A 54 -7.11 7.13 -17.67
N ASP A 55 -5.95 7.72 -17.42
CA ASP A 55 -4.68 7.03 -17.60
C ASP A 55 -4.63 5.76 -16.74
N TYR A 56 -3.70 4.86 -17.09
CA TYR A 56 -3.42 3.68 -16.30
C TYR A 56 -2.70 4.04 -15.00
N PHE A 57 -3.04 3.35 -13.92
CA PHE A 57 -2.40 3.48 -12.62
C PHE A 57 -2.21 2.12 -11.94
N SER A 58 -1.34 2.10 -10.94
CA SER A 58 -1.09 0.92 -10.12
C SER A 58 -1.80 0.99 -8.78
N ILE A 59 -2.33 -0.15 -8.33
CA ILE A 59 -2.74 -0.37 -6.95
C ILE A 59 -1.74 -1.34 -6.33
N ASN A 60 -1.21 -1.00 -5.16
CA ASN A 60 -0.23 -1.80 -4.44
C ASN A 60 -0.68 -1.96 -2.98
N THR A 61 -0.27 -3.04 -2.31
CA THR A 61 -0.37 -3.09 -0.85
C THR A 61 0.63 -2.08 -0.29
N GLY A 62 0.14 -1.03 0.37
CA GLY A 62 1.03 -0.29 1.29
C GLY A 62 1.38 -1.25 2.42
N ASN A 63 2.66 -1.48 2.70
CA ASN A 63 3.07 -2.26 3.86
C ASN A 63 2.42 -1.63 5.10
N GLY A 64 1.33 -2.24 5.57
CA GLY A 64 0.45 -1.68 6.59
C GLY A 64 1.05 -1.79 7.98
N ASP A 65 2.26 -1.26 8.19
CA ASP A 65 2.91 -1.27 9.50
C ASP A 65 2.39 -0.15 10.43
N GLY A 66 1.44 0.68 9.97
CA GLY A 66 0.76 1.67 10.80
C GLY A 66 1.67 2.76 11.36
N ILE A 67 2.94 2.80 10.97
CA ILE A 67 3.88 3.87 11.28
C ILE A 67 3.94 4.79 10.06
N GLY A 68 3.38 5.99 10.19
CA GLY A 68 3.44 7.02 9.16
C GLY A 68 4.86 7.22 8.64
N ASP A 69 4.97 7.20 7.30
CA ASP A 69 5.91 7.96 6.50
C ASP A 69 6.95 8.82 7.25
N GLY A 70 8.17 8.28 7.43
CA GLY A 70 9.31 9.14 7.78
C GLY A 70 10.57 8.52 8.37
N LEU A 71 10.62 7.20 8.62
CA LEU A 71 11.86 6.57 9.08
C LEU A 71 12.48 5.71 7.96
N PRO A 72 13.76 5.91 7.60
CA PRO A 72 14.41 5.21 6.48
C PRO A 72 14.82 3.78 6.83
N PHE A 73 14.00 3.03 7.56
CA PHE A 73 14.35 1.69 8.05
C PHE A 73 13.29 0.63 7.77
N ASP A 74 12.60 0.72 6.63
CA ASP A 74 12.21 -0.50 5.94
C ASP A 74 13.45 -1.05 5.24
N ILE A 75 14.32 -1.77 5.97
CA ILE A 75 15.34 -2.59 5.31
C ILE A 75 14.62 -3.85 4.84
N PRO A 76 14.35 -4.02 3.53
CA PRO A 76 13.72 -5.22 3.05
C PRO A 76 14.70 -6.36 3.35
N SER A 77 14.20 -7.45 3.96
CA SER A 77 14.89 -8.73 4.27
C SER A 77 15.54 -8.95 5.65
N TYR A 78 15.53 -8.00 6.59
CA TYR A 78 16.06 -8.28 7.95
C TYR A 78 14.99 -8.18 9.03
N ASN A 79 14.78 -9.29 9.75
CA ASN A 79 13.92 -9.32 10.93
C ASN A 79 14.56 -8.48 12.06
N VAL A 80 13.90 -7.39 12.47
CA VAL A 80 14.38 -6.46 13.50
C VAL A 80 14.76 -7.17 14.81
N LEU A 81 14.09 -8.27 15.14
CA LEU A 81 14.43 -9.09 16.31
C LEU A 81 15.82 -9.73 16.21
N ILE A 82 16.27 -10.07 14.98
CA ILE A 82 17.61 -10.60 14.73
C ILE A 82 18.65 -9.50 14.95
N ILE A 83 18.39 -8.27 14.50
CA ILE A 83 19.32 -7.13 14.67
C ILE A 83 19.48 -6.78 16.15
N ILE A 84 18.38 -6.70 16.91
CA ILE A 84 18.42 -6.48 18.37
C ILE A 84 19.15 -7.64 19.07
N GLY A 85 18.96 -8.87 18.60
CA GLY A 85 19.69 -10.06 19.05
C GLY A 85 21.21 -9.94 18.84
N ILE A 86 21.65 -9.50 17.66
CA ILE A 86 23.09 -9.32 17.38
C ILE A 86 23.68 -8.23 18.27
N ILE A 87 23.01 -7.08 18.41
CA ILE A 87 23.49 -5.96 19.25
C ILE A 87 23.63 -6.40 20.71
N SER A 88 22.65 -7.11 21.25
CA SER A 88 22.69 -7.60 22.64
C SER A 88 23.82 -8.60 22.88
N ILE A 89 24.14 -9.46 21.92
CA ILE A 89 25.32 -10.36 21.99
C ILE A 89 26.62 -9.54 22.07
N PHE A 90 26.77 -8.49 21.24
CA PHE A 90 27.95 -7.62 21.29
C PHE A 90 28.08 -6.88 22.64
N ILE A 91 26.98 -6.40 23.21
CA ILE A 91 26.97 -5.76 24.54
C ILE A 91 27.42 -6.74 25.63
N ILE A 92 26.94 -7.98 25.61
CA ILE A 92 27.34 -9.02 26.56
C ILE A 92 28.85 -9.33 26.46
N ILE A 93 29.38 -9.43 25.24
CA ILE A 93 30.81 -9.68 25.01
C ILE A 93 31.65 -8.51 25.56
N PHE A 94 31.24 -7.28 25.26
CA PHE A 94 31.99 -6.09 25.67
C PHE A 94 32.00 -5.89 27.18
N THR A 95 30.85 -6.09 27.84
CA THR A 95 30.74 -6.03 29.31
C THR A 95 31.54 -7.14 29.99
N LYS A 96 31.50 -8.38 29.49
CA LYS A 96 32.35 -9.47 30.00
C LYS A 96 33.85 -9.19 29.83
N LYS A 97 34.25 -8.58 28.71
CA LYS A 97 35.65 -8.19 28.47
C LYS A 97 36.09 -7.09 29.45
N ARG A 98 35.24 -6.09 29.70
CA ARG A 98 35.50 -5.01 30.66
C ARG A 98 35.64 -5.53 32.09
N LEU A 99 34.76 -6.44 32.52
CA LEU A 99 34.81 -7.04 33.87
C LEU A 99 36.10 -7.84 34.13
N LYS A 100 36.64 -8.51 33.11
CA LYS A 100 37.90 -9.26 33.23
C LYS A 100 39.14 -8.35 33.28
N GLY A 101 39.06 -7.13 32.76
CA GLY A 101 40.14 -6.14 32.79
C GLY A 101 40.16 -5.28 34.06
N LEU A 102 39.23 -5.48 34.99
CA LEU A 102 39.14 -4.75 36.28
C LEU A 102 39.87 -5.48 37.44
N LYS A 103 40.88 -6.29 37.14
CA LYS A 103 41.75 -6.91 38.16
C LYS A 103 43.04 -6.12 38.34
#